data_AF-A0A0Q5V312-F1
#
_entry.id   AF-A0A0Q5V312-F1
#
_cell.length_a   1.000
_cell.length_b   1.000
_cell.length_c   1.000
_cell.angle_alpha   90.00
_cell.angle_beta   90.00
_cell.angle_gamma   90.00
#
_symmetry.space_group_name_H-M   'P 1'
#
loop_
_entity.id
_entity.type
_entity.pdbx_description
1 polymer ?
#
loop_
_entity_poly.entity_id
_entity_poly.type
_entity_poly.pdbx_seq_one_letter_code
_entity_poly.pdbx_strand_id
1 'polypeptide(L)'
;MAKRSIADIEKIWSNVEGVKKLSDRAIGIGPFGVGLDGLLTWIPIAGLVYSVGAGGWLMVQASRAKASPMTMARMLAYVGVDAATSEVPVIGDAVDFLFPGHLMAAKALQKDIESTHWVEANEREAKAAGAHDGHVSAMRAAGRKRLVYLHD
;
A
#
# COMPACT_ATOMS: atom_id res chain seq x y z
N MET A 1 -10.32 -1.75 23.55
CA MET A 1 -9.95 -1.41 22.17
C MET A 1 -11.18 -1.59 21.30
N ALA A 2 -11.48 -0.66 20.39
CA ALA A 2 -12.54 -0.85 19.40
C ALA A 2 -12.18 -2.05 18.50
N LYS A 3 -13.14 -2.96 18.25
CA LYS A 3 -12.95 -4.07 17.32
C LYS A 3 -12.82 -3.51 15.90
N ARG A 4 -11.86 -4.01 15.13
CA ARG A 4 -11.64 -3.57 13.73
C ARG A 4 -12.77 -4.10 12.85
N SER A 5 -13.23 -3.27 11.93
CA SER A 5 -14.33 -3.55 11.00
C SER A 5 -13.88 -3.58 9.54
N ILE A 6 -14.71 -4.10 8.65
CA ILE A 6 -14.49 -4.07 7.20
C ILE A 6 -14.41 -2.63 6.69
N ALA A 7 -15.19 -1.71 7.28
CA ALA A 7 -15.14 -0.29 6.94
C ALA A 7 -13.74 0.33 7.18
N ASP A 8 -12.98 -0.16 8.16
CA ASP A 8 -11.60 0.28 8.37
C ASP A 8 -10.69 -0.13 7.21
N ILE A 9 -10.89 -1.33 6.65
CA ILE A 9 -10.15 -1.83 5.49
C ILE A 9 -10.49 -1.04 4.23
N GLU A 10 -11.77 -0.74 4.01
CA GLU A 10 -12.22 0.10 2.88
C GLU A 10 -11.64 1.51 2.96
N LYS A 11 -11.56 2.07 4.18
CA LYS A 11 -10.90 3.35 4.41
C LYS A 11 -9.42 3.29 4.09
N ILE A 12 -8.72 2.21 4.46
CA ILE A 12 -7.32 2.01 4.08
C ILE A 12 -7.17 1.94 2.57
N TRP A 13 -7.98 1.15 1.87
CA TRP A 13 -7.95 1.04 0.42
C TRP A 13 -8.17 2.41 -0.26
N SER A 14 -9.13 3.20 0.23
CA SER A 14 -9.43 4.54 -0.27
C SER A 14 -8.30 5.54 -0.04
N ASN A 15 -7.63 5.46 1.12
CA ASN A 15 -6.47 6.29 1.42
C ASN A 15 -5.30 5.95 0.49
N VAL A 16 -5.08 4.66 0.21
CA VAL A 16 -4.03 4.18 -0.71
C VAL A 16 -4.35 4.57 -2.16
N GLU A 17 -5.61 4.61 -2.56
CA GLU A 17 -6.05 5.11 -3.88
C GLU A 17 -5.62 6.56 -4.10
N GLY A 18 -5.65 7.39 -3.05
CA GLY A 18 -5.16 8.77 -3.10
C GLY A 18 -3.69 8.84 -3.50
N VAL A 19 -2.84 8.02 -2.87
CA VAL A 19 -1.41 7.94 -3.22
C VAL A 19 -1.22 7.46 -4.65
N LYS A 20 -1.96 6.42 -5.06
CA LYS A 20 -1.90 5.92 -6.43
C LYS A 20 -2.19 7.02 -7.47
N LYS A 21 -3.27 7.78 -7.28
CA LYS A 21 -3.67 8.88 -8.17
C LYS A 21 -2.68 10.04 -8.17
N LEU A 22 -2.08 10.35 -7.03
CA LEU A 22 -1.04 11.38 -6.93
C LEU A 22 0.21 10.98 -7.70
N SER A 23 0.70 9.75 -7.50
CA SER A 23 1.85 9.23 -8.22
C SER A 23 1.58 9.09 -9.72
N ASP A 24 0.41 8.59 -10.13
CA ASP A 24 0.01 8.51 -11.55
C ASP A 24 0.02 9.90 -12.22
N ARG A 25 -0.46 10.93 -11.52
CA ARG A 25 -0.45 12.32 -12.01
C ARG A 25 0.98 12.88 -12.11
N ALA A 26 1.85 12.59 -11.14
CA ALA A 26 3.24 13.01 -11.18
C ALA A 26 3.96 12.47 -12.42
N ILE A 27 3.76 11.18 -12.74
CA ILE A 27 4.33 10.55 -13.94
C ILE A 27 3.75 11.17 -15.23
N GLY A 28 2.43 11.43 -15.26
CA GLY A 28 1.75 11.96 -16.45
C GLY A 28 2.14 13.38 -16.86
N ILE A 29 2.82 14.13 -15.98
CA ILE A 29 3.22 15.52 -16.25
C ILE A 29 4.65 15.61 -16.82
N GLY A 30 5.49 14.57 -16.70
CA GLY A 30 6.84 14.55 -17.27
C GLY A 30 7.83 15.55 -16.62
N PRO A 31 9.13 15.52 -17.00
CA PRO A 31 10.22 16.26 -16.33
C PRO A 31 10.19 17.79 -16.53
N PHE A 32 9.12 18.35 -17.12
CA PHE A 32 8.90 19.79 -17.27
C PHE A 32 7.54 20.23 -16.70
N GLY A 33 7.02 19.45 -15.77
CA GLY A 33 5.83 19.78 -15.01
C GLY A 33 6.03 20.97 -14.09
N VAL A 34 5.46 22.12 -14.45
CA VAL A 34 5.35 23.24 -13.51
C VAL A 34 4.42 22.85 -12.36
N GLY A 35 4.98 22.25 -11.32
CA GLY A 35 4.29 21.87 -10.08
C GLY A 35 5.29 21.35 -9.05
N LEU A 36 5.33 21.97 -7.86
CA LEU A 36 6.24 21.65 -6.73
C LEU A 36 7.76 21.70 -7.01
N ASP A 37 8.21 21.63 -8.27
CA ASP A 37 9.61 21.68 -8.71
C ASP A 37 10.32 22.99 -8.36
N GLY A 38 9.57 24.10 -8.27
CA GLY A 38 10.11 25.38 -7.80
C GLY A 38 10.38 25.45 -6.28
N LEU A 39 9.80 24.52 -5.49
CA LEU A 39 9.97 24.49 -4.02
C LEU A 39 10.97 23.40 -3.58
N LEU A 40 10.97 22.25 -4.26
CA LEU A 40 11.87 21.11 -3.97
C LEU A 40 13.32 21.39 -4.36
N THR A 41 13.55 22.20 -5.40
CA THR A 41 14.89 22.66 -5.81
C THR A 41 15.56 23.57 -4.76
N TRP A 42 14.80 24.20 -3.86
CA TRP A 42 15.34 25.15 -2.87
C TRP A 42 15.79 24.49 -1.56
N ILE A 43 15.34 23.25 -1.29
CA ILE A 43 15.66 22.51 -0.06
C ILE A 43 16.23 21.15 -0.46
N PRO A 44 17.56 21.05 -0.69
CA PRO A 44 18.20 19.74 -0.76
C PRO A 44 17.82 18.98 0.52
N ILE A 45 17.33 17.73 0.38
CA ILE A 45 16.75 16.82 1.42
C ILE A 45 15.21 16.73 1.42
N ALA A 46 14.45 17.71 0.89
CA ALA A 46 12.97 17.65 0.93
C ALA A 46 12.38 16.44 0.18
N GLY A 47 12.96 16.05 -0.95
CA GLY A 47 12.54 14.86 -1.71
C GLY A 47 12.74 13.54 -0.95
N LEU A 48 13.88 13.38 -0.27
CA LEU A 48 14.17 12.19 0.54
C LEU A 48 13.22 12.08 1.75
N VAL A 49 12.97 13.19 2.45
CA VAL A 49 12.03 13.22 3.58
C VAL A 49 10.62 12.86 3.12
N TYR A 50 10.19 13.34 1.95
CA TYR A 50 8.91 12.96 1.36
C TYR A 50 8.86 11.47 1.00
N SER A 51 9.86 10.94 0.28
CA SER A 51 9.86 9.53 -0.16
C SER A 51 9.86 8.57 1.04
N VAL A 52 10.71 8.81 2.03
CA VAL A 52 10.75 8.01 3.27
C VAL A 52 9.45 8.14 4.06
N GLY A 53 8.89 9.36 4.17
CA GLY A 53 7.63 9.61 4.87
C GLY A 53 6.43 8.92 4.21
N ALA A 54 6.29 9.06 2.89
CA ALA A 54 5.21 8.45 2.11
C ALA A 54 5.33 6.92 2.10
N GLY A 55 6.55 6.40 1.92
CA GLY A 55 6.86 4.98 1.99
C GLY A 55 6.55 4.38 3.37
N GLY A 56 7.00 5.03 4.44
CA GLY A 56 6.72 4.63 5.81
C GLY A 56 5.22 4.62 6.11
N TRP A 57 4.49 5.64 5.66
CA TRP A 57 3.04 5.70 5.81
C TRP A 57 2.33 4.55 5.07
N LEU A 58 2.73 4.22 3.83
CA LEU A 58 2.19 3.06 3.10
C LEU A 58 2.43 1.75 3.85
N MET A 59 3.60 1.57 4.45
CA MET A 59 3.92 0.39 5.26
C MET A 59 3.05 0.29 6.52
N VAL A 60 2.77 1.42 7.18
CA VAL A 60 1.82 1.47 8.30
C VAL A 60 0.41 1.06 7.84
N GLN A 61 -0.04 1.54 6.69
CA GLN A 61 -1.34 1.15 6.13
C GLN A 61 -1.38 -0.34 5.79
N ALA A 62 -0.32 -0.89 5.21
CA ALA A 62 -0.21 -2.32 4.91
C ALA A 62 -0.29 -3.18 6.19
N SER A 63 0.40 -2.77 7.24
CA SER A 63 0.35 -3.43 8.55
C SER A 63 -1.05 -3.36 9.17
N ARG A 64 -1.71 -2.20 9.12
CA ARG A 64 -3.10 -2.02 9.61
C ARG A 64 -4.09 -2.88 8.84
N ALA A 65 -3.90 -3.00 7.53
CA ALA A 65 -4.68 -3.84 6.65
C ALA A 65 -4.27 -5.31 6.69
N LYS A 66 -3.41 -5.77 7.63
CA LYS A 66 -2.95 -7.16 7.72
C LYS A 66 -2.51 -7.72 6.35
N ALA A 67 -1.77 -6.91 5.58
CA ALA A 67 -1.28 -7.30 4.27
C ALA A 67 -0.42 -8.56 4.36
N SER A 68 -0.41 -9.38 3.30
CA SER A 68 0.42 -10.58 3.33
C SER A 68 1.91 -10.25 3.45
N PRO A 69 2.73 -11.08 4.13
CA PRO A 69 4.17 -10.83 4.26
C PRO A 69 4.88 -10.65 2.92
N MET A 70 4.44 -11.38 1.89
CA MET A 70 4.94 -11.24 0.53
C MET A 70 4.61 -9.87 -0.06
N THR A 71 3.39 -9.36 0.15
CA THR A 71 3.02 -8.00 -0.27
C THR A 71 3.83 -6.95 0.47
N MET A 72 4.00 -7.08 1.78
CA MET A 72 4.85 -6.16 2.55
C MET A 72 6.30 -6.15 2.07
N ALA A 73 6.87 -7.33 1.78
CA ALA A 73 8.23 -7.44 1.24
C ALA A 73 8.35 -6.76 -0.14
N ARG A 74 7.37 -6.95 -1.02
CA ARG A 74 7.32 -6.26 -2.33
C ARG A 74 7.21 -4.75 -2.19
N MET A 75 6.33 -4.27 -1.31
CA MET A 75 6.19 -2.85 -1.03
C MET A 75 7.49 -2.25 -0.52
N LEU A 76 8.17 -2.94 0.41
CA LEU A 76 9.46 -2.51 0.95
C LEU A 76 10.53 -2.46 -0.16
N ALA A 77 10.56 -3.45 -1.05
CA ALA A 77 11.48 -3.44 -2.18
C ALA A 77 11.21 -2.26 -3.13
N TYR A 78 9.94 -1.98 -3.47
CA TYR A 78 9.59 -0.87 -4.35
C TYR A 78 9.96 0.49 -3.74
N VAL A 79 9.61 0.72 -2.47
CA VAL A 79 9.94 1.97 -1.76
C VAL A 79 11.44 2.10 -1.52
N GLY A 80 12.13 0.99 -1.24
CA GLY A 80 13.58 1.00 -0.98
C GLY A 80 14.39 1.31 -2.23
N VAL A 81 13.99 0.77 -3.38
CA VAL A 81 14.61 1.11 -4.68
C VAL A 81 14.40 2.59 -4.99
N ASP A 82 13.16 3.08 -4.85
CA ASP A 82 12.79 4.48 -5.08
C ASP A 82 13.65 5.43 -4.24
N ALA A 83 13.69 5.22 -2.92
CA ALA A 83 14.50 6.04 -2.01
C ALA A 83 16.00 6.01 -2.33
N ALA A 84 16.53 4.87 -2.80
CA ALA A 84 17.94 4.75 -3.19
C ALA A 84 18.24 5.47 -4.53
N THR A 85 17.26 5.57 -5.43
CA THR A 85 17.41 6.24 -6.72
C THR A 85 17.13 7.74 -6.67
N SER A 86 16.36 8.21 -5.68
CA SER A 86 16.05 9.64 -5.46
C SER A 86 17.28 10.51 -5.17
N GLU A 87 18.40 9.91 -4.74
CA GLU A 87 19.63 10.65 -4.38
C GLU A 87 20.56 10.91 -5.58
N VAL A 88 20.24 10.38 -6.77
CA VAL A 88 21.11 10.50 -7.95
C VAL A 88 20.55 11.53 -8.94
N PRO A 89 21.07 12.77 -9.02
CA PRO A 89 20.46 13.86 -9.80
C PRO A 89 20.37 13.62 -11.32
N VAL A 90 21.20 12.72 -11.86
CA VAL A 90 21.25 12.43 -13.32
C VAL A 90 20.41 11.21 -13.69
N ILE A 91 20.08 10.37 -12.70
CA ILE A 91 19.34 9.10 -12.89
C ILE A 91 17.92 9.19 -12.30
N GLY A 92 17.71 10.00 -11.27
CA GLY A 92 16.45 10.16 -10.55
C GLY A 92 15.29 10.57 -11.45
N ASP A 93 15.46 11.61 -12.27
CA ASP A 93 14.37 12.11 -13.14
C ASP A 93 13.89 11.07 -14.17
N ALA A 94 14.80 10.23 -14.67
CA ALA A 94 14.48 9.16 -15.62
C ALA A 94 13.94 7.90 -14.93
N VAL A 95 14.44 7.58 -13.72
CA VAL A 95 14.02 6.40 -12.97
C VAL A 95 12.69 6.60 -12.27
N ASP A 96 12.38 7.77 -11.72
CA ASP A 96 11.08 8.08 -11.12
C ASP A 96 9.93 8.01 -12.16
N PHE A 97 10.23 8.33 -13.43
CA PHE A 97 9.29 8.18 -14.53
C PHE A 97 9.08 6.70 -14.93
N LEU A 98 10.11 5.86 -14.83
CA LEU A 98 10.07 4.46 -15.26
C LEU A 98 9.68 3.47 -14.15
N PHE A 99 9.94 3.80 -12.88
CA PHE A 99 9.74 2.94 -11.72
C PHE A 99 9.18 3.71 -10.51
N PRO A 100 7.90 4.14 -10.56
CA PRO A 100 7.28 4.85 -9.45
C PRO A 100 7.07 3.92 -8.25
N GLY A 101 7.99 3.95 -7.27
CA GLY A 101 8.03 2.99 -6.17
C GLY A 101 6.78 3.03 -5.29
N HIS A 102 6.33 4.23 -4.90
CA HIS A 102 5.11 4.38 -4.10
C HIS A 102 3.86 3.92 -4.84
N LEU A 103 3.79 4.15 -6.17
CA LEU A 103 2.67 3.69 -6.99
C LEU A 103 2.60 2.17 -7.02
N MET A 104 3.74 1.52 -7.25
CA MET A 104 3.83 0.05 -7.28
C MET A 104 3.51 -0.56 -5.92
N ALA A 105 3.97 0.06 -4.83
CA ALA A 105 3.64 -0.34 -3.47
C ALA A 105 2.13 -0.18 -3.18
N ALA A 106 1.54 0.95 -3.54
CA ALA A 106 0.10 1.20 -3.41
C ALA A 106 -0.73 0.18 -4.19
N LYS A 107 -0.38 -0.09 -5.46
CA LYS A 107 -1.03 -1.10 -6.31
C LYS A 107 -0.91 -2.50 -5.72
N ALA A 108 0.26 -2.86 -5.19
CA ALA A 108 0.47 -4.15 -4.53
C ALA A 108 -0.43 -4.31 -3.30
N LEU A 109 -0.54 -3.27 -2.47
CA LEU A 109 -1.42 -3.27 -1.30
C LEU A 109 -2.90 -3.37 -1.69
N GLN A 110 -3.36 -2.59 -2.66
CA GLN A 110 -4.76 -2.64 -3.11
C GLN A 110 -5.12 -4.02 -3.65
N LYS A 111 -4.27 -4.61 -4.49
CA LYS A 111 -4.45 -5.96 -5.01
C LYS A 111 -4.49 -7.01 -3.90
N ASP A 112 -3.67 -6.85 -2.87
CA ASP A 112 -3.65 -7.73 -1.71
C ASP A 112 -4.96 -7.63 -0.91
N ILE A 113 -5.45 -6.42 -0.63
CA ILE A 113 -6.74 -6.16 0.03
C ILE A 113 -7.89 -6.76 -0.78
N GLU A 114 -7.93 -6.50 -2.08
CA GLU A 114 -8.95 -7.02 -3.00
C GLU A 114 -8.91 -8.55 -3.09
N SER A 115 -7.73 -9.17 -2.99
CA SER A 115 -7.63 -10.64 -3.02
C SER A 115 -8.04 -11.31 -1.70
N THR A 116 -8.37 -10.53 -0.67
CA THR A 116 -8.63 -11.02 0.69
C THR A 116 -10.11 -10.98 1.03
N HIS A 117 -10.59 -12.06 1.62
CA HIS A 117 -11.90 -12.14 2.28
C HIS A 117 -11.74 -11.79 3.75
N TRP A 118 -12.46 -10.78 4.19
CA TRP A 118 -12.42 -10.24 5.55
C TRP A 118 -13.58 -10.77 6.36
N VAL A 119 -13.30 -11.20 7.58
CA VAL A 119 -14.33 -11.67 8.52
C VAL A 119 -14.21 -10.91 9.84
N GLU A 120 -15.31 -10.29 10.26
CA GLU A 120 -15.45 -9.61 11.55
C GLU A 120 -15.69 -10.62 12.69
N ALA A 121 -14.75 -11.54 12.86
CA ALA A 121 -14.77 -12.53 13.92
C ALA A 121 -13.35 -12.75 14.45
N ASN A 122 -13.24 -13.47 15.57
CA ASN A 122 -11.98 -14.00 16.05
C ASN A 122 -11.75 -15.39 15.43
N GLU A 123 -10.54 -15.67 14.93
CA GLU A 123 -10.24 -16.94 14.27
C GLU A 123 -10.38 -18.13 15.23
N ARG A 124 -9.96 -17.96 16.49
CA ARG A 124 -9.99 -19.02 17.50
C ARG A 124 -11.42 -19.39 17.86
N GLU A 125 -12.28 -18.39 18.05
CA GLU A 125 -13.71 -18.59 18.31
C GLU A 125 -14.40 -19.25 17.11
N ALA A 126 -14.09 -18.80 15.88
CA ALA A 126 -14.65 -19.37 14.66
C ALA A 126 -14.23 -20.84 14.46
N LYS A 127 -12.98 -21.20 14.80
CA LYS A 127 -12.51 -22.58 14.77
C LYS A 127 -13.17 -23.43 15.86
N ALA A 128 -13.27 -22.91 17.09
CA ALA A 128 -13.91 -23.60 18.20
C ALA A 128 -15.40 -23.89 17.94
N ALA A 129 -16.10 -22.98 17.26
CA ALA A 129 -17.50 -23.13 16.89
C ALA A 129 -17.74 -23.91 15.59
N GLY A 130 -16.69 -24.36 14.89
CA GLY A 130 -16.80 -25.02 13.58
C GLY A 130 -17.21 -24.11 12.42
N ALA A 131 -17.25 -22.80 12.62
CA ALA A 131 -17.64 -21.81 11.59
C ALA A 131 -16.52 -21.51 10.57
N HIS A 132 -15.27 -21.90 10.85
CA HIS A 132 -14.11 -21.63 9.99
C HIS A 132 -14.27 -22.18 8.57
N ASP A 133 -14.76 -23.42 8.42
CA ASP A 133 -14.93 -24.05 7.11
C ASP A 133 -15.98 -23.33 6.25
N GLY A 134 -17.01 -22.76 6.89
CA GLY A 134 -17.99 -21.87 6.25
C GLY A 134 -17.35 -20.60 5.71
N HIS A 135 -16.43 -19.99 6.46
CA HIS A 135 -15.71 -18.80 6.00
C HIS A 135 -14.72 -19.12 4.87
N VAL A 136 -14.06 -20.28 4.91
CA VAL A 136 -13.16 -20.72 3.83
C VAL A 136 -13.95 -21.02 2.55
N SER A 137 -15.12 -21.64 2.65
CA SER A 137 -15.98 -21.89 1.49
C SER A 137 -16.56 -20.58 0.92
N ALA A 138 -16.97 -19.63 1.76
CA ALA A 138 -17.37 -18.29 1.33
C ALA A 138 -16.24 -17.52 0.63
N MET A 139 -15.02 -17.56 1.18
CA MET A 139 -13.83 -16.98 0.55
C MET A 139 -13.60 -17.56 -0.86
N ARG A 140 -13.65 -18.90 -1.00
CA ARG A 140 -13.49 -19.58 -2.30
C ARG A 140 -14.60 -19.23 -3.27
N ALA A 141 -15.85 -19.19 -2.82
CA ALA A 141 -17.00 -18.81 -3.65
C ALA A 141 -16.89 -17.36 -4.15
N ALA A 142 -16.34 -16.46 -3.34
CA ALA A 142 -16.06 -15.08 -3.72
C ALA A 142 -14.80 -14.91 -4.59
N GLY A 143 -14.13 -16.00 -4.97
CA GLY A 143 -12.89 -15.99 -5.75
C GLY A 143 -11.70 -15.34 -5.02
N ARG A 144 -11.78 -15.19 -3.70
CA ARG A 144 -10.71 -14.59 -2.89
C ARG A 144 -9.66 -15.65 -2.56
N LYS A 145 -8.42 -15.22 -2.43
CA LYS A 145 -7.24 -16.09 -2.25
C LYS A 145 -6.82 -16.22 -0.79
N ARG A 146 -7.24 -15.29 0.06
CA ARG A 146 -6.85 -15.23 1.47
C ARG A 146 -8.06 -14.97 2.34
N LEU A 147 -8.08 -15.56 3.53
CA LEU A 147 -9.05 -15.31 4.60
C LEU A 147 -8.33 -14.59 5.75
N VAL A 148 -8.88 -13.49 6.25
CA VAL A 148 -8.31 -12.77 7.40
C VAL A 148 -9.41 -12.40 8.39
N TYR A 149 -9.17 -12.72 9.65
CA TYR A 149 -10.01 -12.39 10.79
C TYR A 149 -9.58 -11.04 11.40
N LEU A 150 -10.55 -10.15 11.61
CA LEU A 150 -10.30 -8.78 12.03
C LEU A 150 -10.17 -8.62 13.56
N HIS A 151 -10.69 -9.56 14.35
CA HIS A 151 -10.67 -9.49 15.82
C HIS A 151 -9.50 -10.26 16.47
N ASP A 152 -8.57 -10.75 15.67
CA ASP A 152 -7.29 -11.31 16.14
C ASP A 152 -6.24 -10.23 16.39
#